data_AF-A0A7S7J0E2-F1
#
_entry.id   AF-A0A7S7J0E2-F1
#
_cell.length_a   1.000
_cell.length_b   1.000
_cell.length_c   1.000
_cell.angle_alpha   90.00
_cell.angle_beta   90.00
_cell.angle_gamma   90.00
#
_symmetry.space_group_name_H-M   'P 1'
#
loop_
_entity.id
_entity.type
_entity.pdbx_description
1 polymer ?
#
loop_
_entity_poly.entity_id
_entity_poly.type
_entity_poly.pdbx_seq_one_letter_code
_entity_poly.pdbx_strand_id
1 'polypeptide(L)'
;MKEIPNFRGLLVILLAAVLVPFAALTAKETSYAAEQPDRITGIHRAYIYGYPDGTVKPLGVLTREEAAAIFSRLLEGCDKWAAEQKERKFSDVSPDRWSYREISELADAGFLQGYPDGSFRPENPITRAEFANIASKLSTKFDLDVPSFPDTPNHWGADPIRTAACRGWIRSFGDGSFRPEEHLLRCEGMMLINDALDRRVNGEGLTHKVIRWIDNPAHEWYYEIVQEASNSHKYERMDKTKSTERWIE
;
A
#
# COMPACT_ATOMS: atom_id res chain seq x y z
N MET A 1 2.93 11.04 76.68
CA MET A 1 3.39 9.67 77.02
C MET A 1 2.31 9.00 77.86
N LYS A 2 1.59 8.04 77.28
CA LYS A 2 0.65 7.08 77.92
C LYS A 2 0.13 6.19 76.77
N GLU A 3 0.63 4.96 76.68
CA GLU A 3 0.02 3.71 77.16
C GLU A 3 -0.97 3.11 76.15
N ILE A 4 -0.65 1.91 75.68
CA ILE A 4 -1.44 1.04 74.80
C ILE A 4 -2.48 0.31 75.67
N PRO A 5 -3.69 0.03 75.17
CA PRO A 5 -4.45 -1.12 75.63
C PRO A 5 -4.64 -2.18 74.54
N ASN A 6 -4.18 -3.39 74.88
CA ASN A 6 -4.58 -4.65 74.27
C ASN A 6 -6.08 -4.89 74.48
N PHE A 7 -6.79 -5.33 73.44
CA PHE A 7 -8.09 -5.97 73.60
C PHE A 7 -8.00 -7.46 73.28
N ARG A 8 -8.31 -8.26 74.32
CA ARG A 8 -8.61 -9.68 74.28
C ARG A 8 -9.96 -9.88 73.59
N GLY A 9 -10.05 -10.91 72.74
CA GLY A 9 -11.31 -11.37 72.16
C GLY A 9 -11.15 -12.78 71.63
N LEU A 10 -11.20 -13.75 72.54
CA LEU A 10 -11.29 -15.18 72.25
C LEU A 10 -12.75 -15.49 71.85
N LEU A 11 -12.99 -16.00 70.64
CA LEU A 11 -14.21 -16.73 70.32
C LEU A 11 -13.82 -18.09 69.75
N VAL A 12 -14.03 -19.11 70.58
CA VAL A 12 -14.00 -20.52 70.19
C VAL A 12 -15.37 -20.83 69.58
N ILE A 13 -15.41 -21.25 68.32
CA ILE A 13 -16.54 -22.01 67.77
C ILE A 13 -15.95 -23.30 67.19
N LEU A 14 -16.39 -24.42 67.77
CA LEU A 14 -16.18 -25.77 67.26
C LEU A 14 -16.65 -25.84 65.80
N LEU A 15 -15.80 -26.31 64.90
CA LEU A 15 -16.23 -26.90 63.64
C LEU A 15 -15.74 -28.35 63.58
N ALA A 16 -16.71 -29.25 63.46
CA ALA A 16 -16.50 -30.67 63.26
C ALA A 16 -15.66 -30.90 61.99
N ALA A 17 -14.56 -31.65 62.13
CA ALA A 17 -13.77 -32.11 61.02
C ALA A 17 -14.54 -33.22 60.29
N VAL A 18 -15.19 -32.88 59.17
CA VAL A 18 -15.57 -33.87 58.16
C VAL A 18 -14.34 -34.09 57.28
N LEU A 19 -13.65 -35.21 57.49
CA LEU A 19 -12.61 -35.70 56.61
C LEU A 19 -13.24 -36.05 55.25
N VAL A 20 -13.18 -35.11 54.30
CA VAL A 20 -13.38 -35.42 52.89
C VAL A 20 -12.07 -36.02 52.37
N PRO A 21 -12.08 -37.20 51.72
CA PRO A 21 -10.85 -37.78 51.20
C PRO A 21 -10.24 -36.84 50.17
N PHE A 22 -8.95 -36.56 50.36
CA PHE A 22 -8.11 -35.79 49.45
C PHE A 22 -7.94 -36.60 48.16
N ALA A 23 -8.91 -36.51 47.25
CA ALA A 23 -8.71 -36.93 45.88
C ALA A 23 -7.63 -36.01 45.30
N ALA A 24 -6.50 -36.60 44.90
CA ALA A 24 -5.42 -35.90 44.23
C ALA A 24 -6.00 -35.21 42.98
N LEU A 25 -6.26 -33.91 43.11
CA LEU A 25 -6.58 -33.06 41.98
C LEU A 25 -5.27 -32.92 41.21
N THR A 26 -5.07 -33.79 40.24
CA THR A 26 -4.07 -33.55 39.21
C THR A 26 -4.48 -32.24 38.54
N ALA A 27 -3.71 -31.18 38.81
CA ALA A 27 -3.81 -29.97 38.02
C ALA A 27 -3.50 -30.40 36.58
N LYS A 28 -4.56 -30.54 35.77
CA LYS A 28 -4.41 -30.57 34.32
C LYS A 28 -3.76 -29.23 34.01
N GLU A 29 -2.46 -29.23 33.72
CA GLU A 29 -1.82 -28.12 33.03
C GLU A 29 -2.59 -27.95 31.72
N THR A 30 -3.58 -27.07 31.72
CA THR A 30 -4.15 -26.56 30.49
C THR A 30 -3.04 -25.72 29.87
N SER A 31 -2.23 -26.34 29.03
CA SER A 31 -1.38 -25.61 28.10
C SER A 31 -2.32 -24.81 27.20
N TYR A 32 -2.55 -23.55 27.55
CA TYR A 32 -2.99 -22.58 26.58
C TYR A 32 -1.81 -22.39 25.62
N ALA A 33 -1.71 -23.25 24.60
CA ALA A 33 -0.96 -22.90 23.42
C ALA A 33 -1.65 -21.64 22.89
N ALA A 34 -0.96 -20.49 22.94
CA ALA A 34 -1.45 -19.30 22.27
C ALA A 34 -1.70 -19.67 20.81
N GLU A 35 -2.95 -19.51 20.33
CA GLU A 35 -3.23 -19.60 18.90
C GLU A 35 -2.25 -18.65 18.21
N GLN A 36 -1.35 -19.22 17.40
CA GLN A 36 -0.48 -18.39 16.57
C GLN A 36 -1.40 -17.63 15.62
N PRO A 37 -1.30 -16.29 15.53
CA PRO A 37 -2.16 -15.52 14.64
C PRO A 37 -2.05 -16.08 13.23
N ASP A 38 -3.20 -16.20 12.56
CA ASP A 38 -3.27 -16.71 11.19
C ASP A 38 -2.29 -15.93 10.31
N ARG A 39 -1.42 -16.67 9.61
CA ARG A 39 -0.45 -16.10 8.66
C ARG A 39 -0.99 -16.29 7.25
N ILE A 40 -0.95 -15.22 6.48
CA ILE A 40 -1.25 -15.27 5.05
C ILE A 40 0.04 -15.22 4.25
N THR A 41 0.04 -15.91 3.12
CA THR A 41 1.12 -15.88 2.13
C THR A 41 0.58 -15.42 0.79
N GLY A 42 1.44 -14.81 -0.02
CA GLY A 42 1.06 -14.33 -1.33
C GLY A 42 2.25 -14.06 -2.23
N ILE A 43 1.96 -13.56 -3.43
CA ILE A 43 2.97 -13.18 -4.42
C ILE A 43 2.72 -11.72 -4.79
N HIS A 44 3.75 -10.90 -4.63
CA HIS A 44 3.79 -9.57 -5.20
C HIS A 44 4.56 -9.60 -6.52
N ARG A 45 3.97 -8.97 -7.53
CA ARG A 45 4.65 -8.65 -8.79
C ARG A 45 5.17 -7.23 -8.72
N ALA A 46 6.39 -7.02 -9.21
CA ALA A 46 6.97 -5.71 -9.41
C ALA A 46 6.13 -4.91 -10.42
N TYR A 47 5.97 -3.62 -10.17
CA TYR A 47 5.31 -2.68 -11.08
C TYR A 47 6.23 -1.51 -11.49
N ILE A 48 7.40 -1.39 -10.83
CA ILE A 48 8.46 -0.46 -11.18
C ILE A 48 9.62 -1.20 -11.84
N TYR A 49 10.09 -0.64 -12.94
CA TYR A 49 11.39 -0.93 -13.52
C TYR A 49 12.23 0.35 -13.52
N GLY A 50 13.54 0.19 -13.34
CA GLY A 50 14.52 1.26 -13.43
C GLY A 50 14.88 1.62 -14.87
N TYR A 51 15.83 2.52 -15.02
CA TYR A 51 16.32 3.02 -16.29
C TYR A 51 17.54 2.21 -16.76
N PRO A 52 17.90 2.28 -18.05
CA PRO A 52 19.07 1.57 -18.59
C PRO A 52 20.41 1.92 -17.92
N ASP A 53 20.49 3.06 -17.24
CA ASP A 53 21.67 3.53 -16.50
C ASP A 53 21.81 2.89 -15.10
N GLY A 54 20.91 1.97 -14.73
CA GLY A 54 20.93 1.29 -13.43
C GLY A 54 20.34 2.10 -12.27
N THR A 55 19.64 3.20 -12.58
CA THR A 55 18.92 4.02 -11.60
C THR A 55 17.42 3.70 -11.56
N VAL A 56 16.72 4.12 -10.52
CA VAL A 56 15.24 4.06 -10.43
C VAL A 56 14.60 5.45 -10.24
N LYS A 57 15.43 6.46 -10.01
CA LYS A 57 15.15 7.89 -9.81
C LYS A 57 14.05 8.16 -8.79
N PRO A 58 14.18 7.70 -7.52
CA PRO A 58 13.13 7.85 -6.51
C PRO A 58 12.66 9.30 -6.34
N LEU A 59 13.62 10.24 -6.33
CA LEU A 59 13.37 11.68 -6.16
C LEU A 59 13.17 12.43 -7.50
N GLY A 60 13.10 11.72 -8.62
CA GLY A 60 12.74 12.31 -9.91
C GLY A 60 11.24 12.54 -9.99
N VAL A 61 10.82 13.58 -10.72
CA VAL A 61 9.40 13.78 -11.06
C VAL A 61 8.90 12.61 -11.89
N LEU A 62 7.75 12.06 -11.51
CA LEU A 62 7.08 10.99 -12.24
C LEU A 62 6.43 11.56 -13.50
N THR A 63 6.76 11.01 -14.67
CA THR A 63 6.14 11.46 -15.93
C THR A 63 4.77 10.79 -16.14
N ARG A 64 3.95 11.36 -17.01
CA ARG A 64 2.65 10.80 -17.40
C ARG A 64 2.79 9.42 -18.05
N GLU A 65 3.81 9.19 -18.88
CA GLU A 65 4.05 7.88 -19.49
C GLU A 65 4.55 6.84 -18.49
N GLU A 66 5.33 7.25 -17.49
CA GLU A 66 5.76 6.36 -16.41
C GLU A 66 4.60 5.94 -15.52
N ALA A 67 3.71 6.88 -15.19
CA ALA A 67 2.47 6.57 -14.48
C ALA A 67 1.58 5.62 -15.29
N ALA A 68 1.45 5.83 -16.61
CA ALA A 68 0.73 4.91 -17.49
C ALA A 68 1.32 3.50 -17.46
N ALA A 69 2.65 3.38 -17.57
CA ALA A 69 3.32 2.09 -17.52
C ALA A 69 3.16 1.38 -16.16
N ILE A 70 3.19 2.13 -15.06
CA ILE A 70 2.93 1.61 -13.72
C ILE A 70 1.50 1.04 -13.62
N PHE A 71 0.50 1.83 -14.01
CA PHE A 71 -0.90 1.41 -13.91
C PHE A 71 -1.26 0.27 -14.88
N SER A 72 -0.68 0.24 -16.09
CA SER A 72 -0.84 -0.90 -17.00
C SER A 72 -0.34 -2.19 -16.34
N ARG A 73 0.86 -2.21 -15.75
CA ARG A 73 1.40 -3.41 -15.06
C ARG A 73 0.57 -3.86 -13.86
N LEU A 74 -0.06 -2.93 -13.15
CA LEU A 74 -0.99 -3.26 -12.07
C LEU A 74 -2.28 -3.93 -12.59
N LEU A 75 -2.68 -3.61 -13.83
CA LEU A 75 -3.85 -4.17 -14.51
C LEU A 75 -3.56 -5.47 -15.26
N GLU A 76 -2.34 -5.71 -15.74
CA GLU A 76 -1.92 -6.90 -16.52
C GLU A 76 -2.15 -8.25 -15.79
N GLY A 77 -2.63 -8.25 -14.54
CA GLY A 77 -3.20 -9.42 -13.87
C GLY A 77 -4.61 -9.83 -14.34
N CYS A 78 -5.28 -9.04 -15.19
CA CYS A 78 -6.49 -9.45 -15.92
C CYS A 78 -6.12 -9.90 -17.34
N ASP A 79 -6.77 -10.95 -17.82
CA ASP A 79 -6.38 -11.68 -19.03
C ASP A 79 -6.12 -10.78 -20.25
N LYS A 80 -4.88 -10.92 -20.77
CA LYS A 80 -4.29 -10.34 -21.98
C LYS A 80 -5.28 -9.71 -22.98
N TRP A 81 -5.15 -8.40 -23.19
CA TRP A 81 -5.58 -7.73 -24.42
C TRP A 81 -4.59 -8.03 -25.55
N ALA A 82 -4.66 -9.23 -26.12
CA ALA A 82 -3.86 -9.68 -27.25
C ALA A 82 -4.29 -9.05 -28.59
N ALA A 83 -4.72 -7.78 -28.59
CA ALA A 83 -5.05 -7.08 -29.82
C ALA A 83 -3.81 -6.33 -30.33
N GLU A 84 -3.44 -6.55 -31.60
CA GLU A 84 -2.57 -5.63 -32.32
C GLU A 84 -3.16 -4.22 -32.22
N GLN A 85 -2.44 -3.31 -31.57
CA GLN A 85 -2.84 -1.92 -31.41
C GLN A 85 -2.70 -1.17 -32.74
N LYS A 86 -3.73 -1.27 -33.58
CA LYS A 86 -3.72 -0.79 -34.98
C LYS A 86 -3.91 0.72 -35.13
N GLU A 87 -4.39 1.42 -34.10
CA GLU A 87 -4.73 2.84 -34.21
C GLU A 87 -3.99 3.70 -33.20
N ARG A 88 -3.28 4.71 -33.72
CA ARG A 88 -2.59 5.72 -32.92
C ARG A 88 -3.62 6.58 -32.17
N LYS A 89 -3.63 6.49 -30.83
CA LYS A 89 -4.59 7.23 -29.97
C LYS A 89 -4.26 8.71 -29.80
N PHE A 90 -2.97 9.04 -29.79
CA PHE A 90 -2.49 10.39 -29.50
C PHE A 90 -1.49 10.87 -30.54
N SER A 91 -1.58 12.14 -30.90
CA SER A 91 -0.81 12.77 -31.99
C SER A 91 0.69 12.89 -31.69
N ASP A 92 1.12 12.71 -30.44
CA ASP A 92 2.49 12.82 -29.95
C ASP A 92 3.06 11.51 -29.37
N VAL A 93 2.30 10.40 -29.41
CA VAL A 93 2.78 9.08 -28.99
C VAL A 93 3.08 8.25 -30.23
N SER A 94 4.36 8.02 -30.51
CA SER A 94 4.82 7.19 -31.64
C SER A 94 4.68 5.70 -31.33
N PRO A 95 4.33 4.82 -32.29
CA PRO A 95 4.36 3.37 -32.12
C PRO A 95 5.70 2.80 -31.65
N ASP A 96 6.81 3.45 -31.97
CA ASP A 96 8.16 3.04 -31.54
C ASP A 96 8.52 3.50 -30.12
N ARG A 97 7.63 4.25 -29.45
CA ARG A 97 7.86 4.71 -28.07
C ARG A 97 7.74 3.55 -27.10
N TRP A 98 8.66 3.46 -26.14
CA TRP A 98 8.68 2.37 -25.15
C TRP A 98 7.36 2.21 -24.36
N SER A 99 6.64 3.31 -24.17
CA SER A 99 5.37 3.42 -23.44
C SER A 99 4.12 3.38 -24.34
N TYR A 100 4.28 3.20 -25.66
CA TYR A 100 3.18 3.24 -26.63
C TYR A 100 2.09 2.25 -26.27
N ARG A 101 2.49 1.02 -25.92
CA ARG A 101 1.57 -0.07 -25.60
C ARG A 101 0.77 0.28 -24.35
N GLU A 102 1.44 0.64 -23.26
CA GLU A 102 0.81 0.90 -21.96
C GLU A 102 -0.12 2.12 -22.02
N ILE A 103 0.30 3.19 -22.72
CA ILE A 103 -0.55 4.37 -22.94
C ILE A 103 -1.80 3.98 -23.76
N SER A 104 -1.62 3.21 -24.84
CA SER A 104 -2.74 2.82 -25.71
C SER A 104 -3.72 1.91 -24.98
N GLU A 105 -3.24 0.92 -24.23
CA GLU A 105 -4.05 0.01 -23.42
C GLU A 105 -4.91 0.76 -22.39
N LEU A 106 -4.29 1.67 -21.63
CA LEU A 106 -5.02 2.46 -20.64
C LEU A 106 -6.01 3.44 -21.29
N ALA A 107 -5.68 3.98 -22.46
CA ALA A 107 -6.60 4.84 -23.20
C ALA A 107 -7.81 4.05 -23.72
N ASP A 108 -7.59 2.87 -24.30
CA ASP A 108 -8.65 1.98 -24.79
C ASP A 108 -9.60 1.51 -23.69
N ALA A 109 -9.03 1.19 -22.52
CA ALA A 109 -9.81 0.81 -21.35
C ALA A 109 -10.47 2.02 -20.64
N GLY A 110 -10.29 3.24 -21.15
CA GLY A 110 -10.89 4.46 -20.60
C GLY A 110 -10.25 4.93 -19.28
N PHE A 111 -9.12 4.35 -18.87
CA PHE A 111 -8.38 4.75 -17.68
C PHE A 111 -7.69 6.09 -17.87
N LEU A 112 -7.20 6.35 -19.08
CA LEU A 112 -6.33 7.48 -19.40
C LEU A 112 -6.94 8.32 -20.52
N GLN A 113 -6.81 9.65 -20.42
CA GLN A 113 -7.28 10.59 -21.42
C GLN A 113 -6.18 11.59 -21.79
N GLY A 114 -6.10 11.94 -23.08
CA GLY A 114 -5.24 13.00 -23.58
C GLY A 114 -5.86 14.39 -23.42
N TYR A 115 -5.16 15.38 -23.94
CA TYR A 115 -5.61 16.76 -23.97
C TYR A 115 -6.56 17.02 -25.15
N PRO A 116 -7.36 18.11 -25.12
CA PRO A 116 -8.28 18.46 -26.21
C PRO A 116 -7.62 18.67 -27.58
N ASP A 117 -6.30 18.92 -27.60
CA ASP A 117 -5.49 19.04 -28.82
C ASP A 117 -5.11 17.67 -29.44
N GLY A 118 -5.55 16.56 -28.84
CA GLY A 118 -5.23 15.20 -29.28
C GLY A 118 -3.86 14.68 -28.82
N SER A 119 -3.11 15.45 -28.02
CA SER A 119 -1.83 15.01 -27.42
C SER A 119 -2.03 14.25 -26.11
N PHE A 120 -1.05 13.45 -25.72
CA PHE A 120 -0.97 12.83 -24.39
C PHE A 120 0.07 13.50 -23.48
N ARG A 121 1.11 14.09 -24.07
CA ARG A 121 2.28 14.70 -23.42
C ARG A 121 3.02 13.71 -22.51
N PRO A 122 3.57 12.62 -23.06
CA PRO A 122 4.11 11.52 -22.28
C PRO A 122 5.20 11.93 -21.29
N GLU A 123 6.08 12.85 -21.67
CA GLU A 123 7.24 13.27 -20.87
C GLU A 123 6.91 14.34 -19.83
N ASN A 124 5.69 14.89 -19.84
CA ASN A 124 5.30 15.88 -18.85
C ASN A 124 5.19 15.24 -17.46
N PRO A 125 5.57 15.97 -16.39
CA PRO A 125 5.29 15.54 -15.03
C PRO A 125 3.80 15.29 -14.81
N ILE A 126 3.44 14.19 -14.17
CA ILE A 126 2.05 13.92 -13.79
C ILE A 126 1.68 14.74 -12.56
N THR A 127 0.48 15.33 -12.56
CA THR A 127 -0.05 15.97 -11.35
C THR A 127 -0.70 14.95 -10.41
N ARG A 128 -0.83 15.30 -9.14
CA ARG A 128 -1.56 14.48 -8.15
C ARG A 128 -3.01 14.23 -8.58
N ALA A 129 -3.68 15.20 -9.21
CA ALA A 129 -5.02 15.02 -9.75
C ALA A 129 -5.08 14.05 -10.93
N GLU A 130 -4.12 14.12 -11.85
CA GLU A 130 -4.04 13.19 -12.98
C GLU A 130 -3.77 11.76 -12.51
N PHE A 131 -2.87 11.58 -11.54
CA PHE A 131 -2.62 10.28 -10.91
C PHE A 131 -3.89 9.74 -10.23
N ALA A 132 -4.57 10.58 -9.44
CA ALA A 132 -5.83 10.22 -8.80
C ALA A 132 -6.92 9.86 -9.82
N ASN A 133 -6.96 10.52 -10.97
CA ASN A 133 -7.92 10.22 -12.02
C ASN A 133 -7.72 8.84 -12.66
N ILE A 134 -6.48 8.39 -12.81
CA ILE A 134 -6.19 7.02 -13.26
C ILE A 134 -6.55 6.03 -12.13
N ALA A 135 -6.10 6.30 -10.91
CA ALA A 135 -6.31 5.42 -9.77
C ALA A 135 -7.79 5.29 -9.36
N SER A 136 -8.59 6.34 -9.52
CA SER A 136 -10.03 6.35 -9.17
C SER A 136 -10.81 5.32 -9.97
N LYS A 137 -10.31 4.94 -11.15
CA LYS A 137 -10.94 3.97 -12.04
C LYS A 137 -10.49 2.54 -11.74
N LEU A 138 -9.42 2.35 -10.97
CA LEU A 138 -8.97 1.05 -10.48
C LEU A 138 -9.77 0.66 -9.24
N SER A 139 -10.44 -0.50 -9.29
CA SER A 139 -11.20 -1.16 -8.19
C SER A 139 -12.73 -1.01 -8.21
N THR A 140 -13.36 -2.00 -7.56
CA THR A 140 -14.79 -2.33 -7.47
C THR A 140 -15.40 -2.04 -6.09
N LYS A 141 -14.66 -1.37 -5.18
CA LYS A 141 -15.17 -0.99 -3.84
C LYS A 141 -16.13 0.21 -3.94
N PHE A 142 -17.28 0.09 -3.29
CA PHE A 142 -18.36 1.08 -3.25
C PHE A 142 -18.06 2.26 -2.32
N ASP A 143 -18.72 3.38 -2.63
CA ASP A 143 -18.53 4.71 -2.07
C ASP A 143 -18.65 4.76 -0.54
N LEU A 144 -17.54 5.15 0.10
CA LEU A 144 -17.55 5.69 1.45
C LEU A 144 -17.77 7.21 1.35
N ASP A 145 -18.49 7.77 2.33
CA ASP A 145 -18.64 9.22 2.46
C ASP A 145 -17.31 9.82 2.97
N VAL A 146 -16.38 10.08 2.05
CA VAL A 146 -15.16 10.82 2.34
C VAL A 146 -15.42 12.30 2.06
N PRO A 147 -15.17 13.19 3.05
CA PRO A 147 -15.29 14.62 2.85
C PRO A 147 -14.43 15.11 1.69
N SER A 148 -14.96 16.06 0.91
CA SER A 148 -14.18 16.77 -0.11
C SER A 148 -12.97 17.45 0.51
N PHE A 149 -11.85 17.50 -0.22
CA PHE A 149 -10.67 18.23 0.21
C PHE A 149 -10.92 19.75 0.09
N PRO A 150 -10.35 20.59 0.98
CA PRO A 150 -10.63 22.03 0.98
C PRO A 150 -10.23 22.76 -0.32
N ASP A 151 -9.24 22.23 -1.04
CA ASP A 151 -8.62 22.81 -2.23
C ASP A 151 -9.08 22.18 -3.55
N THR A 152 -10.08 21.29 -3.51
CA THR A 152 -10.65 20.63 -4.70
C THR A 152 -12.08 21.02 -5.12
N PRO A 153 -12.92 21.79 -4.40
CA PRO A 153 -14.34 21.92 -4.75
C PRO A 153 -14.66 22.37 -6.19
N ASN A 154 -13.81 23.21 -6.81
CA ASN A 154 -14.00 23.71 -8.18
C ASN A 154 -12.99 23.10 -9.18
N HIS A 155 -12.25 22.07 -8.78
CA HIS A 155 -11.22 21.44 -9.58
C HIS A 155 -11.83 20.36 -10.50
N TRP A 156 -11.36 20.24 -11.75
CA TRP A 156 -11.89 19.24 -12.71
C TRP A 156 -11.80 17.80 -12.18
N GLY A 157 -10.77 17.54 -11.37
CA GLY A 157 -10.51 16.26 -10.73
C GLY A 157 -11.21 16.04 -9.40
N ALA A 158 -12.11 16.93 -8.94
CA ALA A 158 -12.73 16.83 -7.60
C ALA A 158 -13.36 15.46 -7.33
N ASP A 159 -14.16 14.96 -8.28
CA ASP A 159 -14.80 13.64 -8.18
C ASP A 159 -13.79 12.49 -8.24
N PRO A 160 -12.89 12.41 -9.25
CA PRO A 160 -11.86 11.38 -9.27
C PRO A 160 -10.96 11.36 -8.02
N ILE A 161 -10.59 12.55 -7.51
CA ILE A 161 -9.78 12.68 -6.30
C ILE A 161 -10.54 12.10 -5.10
N ARG A 162 -11.81 12.46 -4.92
CA ARG A 162 -12.63 11.90 -3.85
C ARG A 162 -12.75 10.38 -3.97
N THR A 163 -13.07 9.87 -5.16
CA THR A 163 -13.20 8.42 -5.41
C THR A 163 -11.90 7.66 -5.13
N ALA A 164 -10.75 8.16 -5.59
CA ALA A 164 -9.46 7.54 -5.33
C ALA A 164 -9.12 7.57 -3.84
N ALA A 165 -9.47 8.64 -3.11
CA ALA A 165 -9.30 8.72 -1.66
C ALA A 165 -10.19 7.73 -0.92
N CYS A 166 -11.49 7.63 -1.25
CA CYS A 166 -12.41 6.64 -0.69
C CYS A 166 -11.91 5.20 -0.83
N ARG A 167 -11.21 4.92 -1.93
CA ARG A 167 -10.69 3.60 -2.26
C ARG A 167 -9.30 3.32 -1.68
N GLY A 168 -8.70 4.29 -0.99
CA GLY A 168 -7.38 4.16 -0.36
C GLY A 168 -6.21 4.27 -1.34
N TRP A 169 -6.43 4.77 -2.56
CA TRP A 169 -5.37 4.96 -3.55
C TRP A 169 -4.56 6.23 -3.35
N ILE A 170 -5.16 7.25 -2.72
CA ILE A 170 -4.53 8.53 -2.44
C ILE A 170 -4.89 9.03 -1.05
N ARG A 171 -4.13 10.01 -0.57
CA ARG A 171 -4.34 10.68 0.73
C ARG A 171 -4.01 12.16 0.66
N SER A 172 -4.61 12.94 1.57
CA SER A 172 -4.22 14.33 1.82
C SER A 172 -2.87 14.43 2.52
N PHE A 173 -2.34 15.65 2.51
CA PHE A 173 -1.23 16.05 3.37
C PHE A 173 -1.70 16.25 4.83
N GLY A 174 -0.75 16.40 5.75
CA GLY A 174 -1.04 16.56 7.18
C GLY A 174 -1.85 17.81 7.54
N ASP A 175 -1.91 18.79 6.63
CA ASP A 175 -2.73 20.00 6.73
C ASP A 175 -4.17 19.83 6.18
N GLY A 176 -4.50 18.63 5.67
CA GLY A 176 -5.80 18.32 5.06
C GLY A 176 -5.93 18.70 3.57
N SER A 177 -4.96 19.39 2.99
CA SER A 177 -4.96 19.72 1.55
C SER A 177 -4.67 18.50 0.67
N PHE A 178 -5.20 18.49 -0.55
CA PHE A 178 -4.86 17.46 -1.54
C PHE A 178 -3.73 17.88 -2.49
N ARG A 179 -3.66 19.17 -2.83
CA ARG A 179 -2.70 19.81 -3.75
C ARG A 179 -2.76 19.21 -5.16
N PRO A 180 -3.88 19.39 -5.88
CA PRO A 180 -4.17 18.66 -7.11
C PRO A 180 -3.17 18.91 -8.24
N GLU A 181 -2.55 20.10 -8.28
CA GLU A 181 -1.62 20.51 -9.34
C GLU A 181 -0.16 20.25 -9.00
N GLU A 182 0.16 19.81 -7.77
CA GLU A 182 1.53 19.42 -7.43
C GLU A 182 1.93 18.16 -8.19
N HIS A 183 3.19 18.10 -8.62
CA HIS A 183 3.76 16.95 -9.31
C HIS A 183 4.22 15.90 -8.31
N LEU A 184 4.05 14.63 -8.67
CA LEU A 184 4.52 13.51 -7.85
C LEU A 184 5.99 13.21 -8.14
N LEU A 185 6.75 12.90 -7.10
CA LEU A 185 8.00 12.16 -7.24
C LEU A 185 7.70 10.68 -7.53
N ARG A 186 8.63 9.98 -8.19
CA ARG A 186 8.53 8.53 -8.45
C ARG A 186 8.32 7.74 -7.16
N CYS A 187 9.06 8.03 -6.09
CA CYS A 187 8.90 7.34 -4.80
C CYS A 187 7.57 7.66 -4.12
N GLU A 188 7.02 8.85 -4.31
CA GLU A 188 5.70 9.21 -3.77
C GLU A 188 4.59 8.42 -4.47
N GLY A 189 4.67 8.28 -5.80
CA GLY A 189 3.77 7.40 -6.54
C GLY A 189 3.84 5.94 -6.06
N MET A 190 5.06 5.41 -5.87
CA MET A 190 5.27 4.06 -5.31
C MET A 190 4.69 3.93 -3.89
N MET A 191 4.89 4.93 -3.05
CA MET A 191 4.35 4.95 -1.69
C MET A 191 2.82 4.88 -1.69
N LEU A 192 2.16 5.65 -2.54
CA LEU A 192 0.69 5.64 -2.67
C LEU A 192 0.19 4.27 -3.14
N ILE A 193 0.85 3.67 -4.13
CA ILE A 193 0.47 2.36 -4.67
C ILE A 193 0.70 1.24 -3.65
N ASN A 194 1.87 1.22 -2.99
CA ASN A 194 2.14 0.24 -1.94
C ASN A 194 1.11 0.33 -0.81
N ASP A 195 0.76 1.54 -0.38
CA ASP A 195 -0.26 1.74 0.66
C ASP A 195 -1.64 1.23 0.20
N ALA A 196 -2.03 1.53 -1.04
CA ALA A 196 -3.30 1.11 -1.64
C ALA A 196 -3.43 -0.41 -1.79
N LEU A 197 -2.32 -1.07 -2.10
CA LEU A 197 -2.22 -2.52 -2.23
C LEU A 197 -1.92 -3.22 -0.89
N ASP A 198 -1.88 -2.45 0.21
CA ASP A 198 -1.46 -2.86 1.55
C ASP A 198 -0.10 -3.58 1.59
N ARG A 199 0.83 -3.23 0.70
CA ARG A 199 2.18 -3.80 0.65
C ARG A 199 3.12 -3.05 1.58
N ARG A 200 3.70 -3.75 2.55
CA ARG A 200 4.55 -3.14 3.58
C ARG A 200 5.66 -4.10 3.98
N VAL A 201 6.90 -3.70 3.77
CA VAL A 201 8.08 -4.43 4.23
C VAL A 201 8.95 -3.50 5.09
N ASN A 202 9.73 -4.08 5.98
CA ASN A 202 10.82 -3.38 6.68
C ASN A 202 12.16 -4.08 6.40
N GLY A 203 13.29 -3.48 6.78
CA GLY A 203 14.62 -4.01 6.50
C GLY A 203 14.85 -5.47 6.97
N GLU A 204 14.21 -5.90 8.07
CA GLU A 204 14.27 -7.28 8.56
C GLU A 204 13.44 -8.27 7.73
N GLY A 205 12.43 -7.76 7.03
CA GLY A 205 11.55 -8.52 6.15
C GLY A 205 12.15 -8.78 4.77
N LEU A 206 13.17 -8.05 4.33
CA LEU A 206 13.78 -8.23 3.01
C LEU A 206 14.66 -9.48 2.95
N THR A 207 14.63 -10.19 1.82
CA THR A 207 15.64 -11.22 1.53
C THR A 207 16.96 -10.58 1.08
N HIS A 208 18.02 -11.37 0.98
CA HIS A 208 19.31 -10.91 0.43
C HIS A 208 19.31 -10.82 -1.11
N LYS A 209 18.27 -11.32 -1.79
CA LYS A 209 18.16 -11.39 -3.27
C LYS A 209 17.27 -10.28 -3.83
N VAL A 210 17.58 -9.05 -3.45
CA VAL A 210 16.89 -7.85 -3.98
C VAL A 210 17.71 -7.19 -5.06
N ILE A 211 17.03 -6.56 -6.02
CA ILE A 211 17.66 -5.64 -6.96
C ILE A 211 18.34 -4.52 -6.17
N ARG A 212 19.54 -4.13 -6.62
CA ARG A 212 20.30 -3.02 -6.04
C ARG A 212 20.35 -1.89 -7.06
N TRP A 213 19.69 -0.78 -6.73
CA TRP A 213 19.73 0.44 -7.52
C TRP A 213 20.84 1.36 -7.01
N ILE A 214 21.56 2.00 -7.93
CA ILE A 214 22.68 2.89 -7.60
C ILE A 214 22.20 4.09 -6.75
N ASP A 215 20.97 4.54 -6.98
CA ASP A 215 20.32 5.68 -6.36
C ASP A 215 19.24 5.28 -5.33
N ASN A 216 19.32 4.07 -4.78
CA ASN A 216 18.47 3.62 -3.68
C ASN A 216 19.29 2.99 -2.53
N PRO A 217 20.14 3.76 -1.83
CA PRO A 217 20.93 3.22 -0.72
C PRO A 217 20.05 2.93 0.51
N ALA A 218 20.41 1.90 1.29
CA ALA A 218 19.58 1.36 2.37
C ALA A 218 19.27 2.31 3.54
N HIS A 219 19.96 3.46 3.63
CA HIS A 219 19.71 4.46 4.66
C HIS A 219 18.69 5.53 4.24
N GLU A 220 18.23 5.51 3.00
CA GLU A 220 17.23 6.44 2.51
C GLU A 220 15.83 6.03 2.95
N TRP A 221 15.00 7.02 3.28
CA TRP A 221 13.64 6.78 3.76
C TRP A 221 12.75 6.08 2.73
N TYR A 222 13.08 6.20 1.44
CA TYR A 222 12.38 5.55 0.34
C TYR A 222 12.94 4.17 -0.02
N TYR A 223 13.95 3.66 0.70
CA TYR A 223 14.60 2.39 0.38
C TYR A 223 13.62 1.24 0.24
N GLU A 224 12.83 1.01 1.29
CA GLU A 224 11.87 -0.10 1.36
C GLU A 224 10.71 0.09 0.38
N ILE A 225 10.28 1.35 0.16
CA ILE A 225 9.26 1.70 -0.83
C ILE A 225 9.68 1.26 -2.23
N VAL A 226 10.91 1.58 -2.60
CA VAL A 226 11.48 1.20 -3.90
C VAL A 226 11.67 -0.32 -3.99
N GLN A 227 12.13 -0.97 -2.93
CA GLN A 227 12.30 -2.43 -2.94
C GLN A 227 10.99 -3.15 -3.16
N GLU A 228 9.94 -2.77 -2.42
CA GLU A 228 8.60 -3.34 -2.54
C GLU A 228 8.01 -3.13 -3.95
N ALA A 229 8.29 -1.98 -4.57
CA ALA A 229 7.76 -1.65 -5.90
C ALA A 229 8.50 -2.35 -7.05
N SER A 230 9.79 -2.65 -6.88
CA SER A 230 10.68 -3.11 -7.96
C SER A 230 11.05 -4.59 -7.92
N ASN A 231 10.75 -5.31 -6.84
CA ASN A 231 11.05 -6.74 -6.71
C ASN A 231 9.77 -7.58 -6.70
N SER A 232 9.68 -8.57 -7.60
CA SER A 232 8.66 -9.61 -7.46
C SER A 232 9.13 -10.61 -6.42
N HIS A 233 8.27 -10.96 -5.47
CA HIS A 233 8.65 -11.78 -4.32
C HIS A 233 7.44 -12.54 -3.75
N LYS A 234 7.72 -13.61 -3.02
CA LYS A 234 6.74 -14.23 -2.12
C LYS A 234 6.84 -13.61 -0.74
N TYR A 235 5.72 -13.44 -0.07
CA TYR A 235 5.68 -12.91 1.29
C TYR A 235 4.89 -13.81 2.23
N GLU A 236 5.20 -13.68 3.52
CA GLU A 236 4.33 -14.05 4.64
C GLU A 236 4.04 -12.82 5.51
N ARG A 237 2.83 -12.71 6.06
CA ARG A 237 2.48 -11.67 7.04
C ARG A 237 1.33 -12.13 7.95
N MET A 238 1.11 -11.40 9.04
CA MET A 238 -0.06 -11.62 9.89
C MET A 238 -1.35 -11.28 9.13
N ASP A 239 -2.42 -12.04 9.32
CA ASP A 239 -3.76 -11.74 8.80
C ASP A 239 -4.39 -10.57 9.55
N LYS A 240 -3.83 -9.38 9.32
CA LYS A 240 -4.24 -8.12 9.90
C LYS A 240 -3.86 -7.01 8.93
N THR A 241 -4.80 -6.09 8.69
CA THR A 241 -4.56 -4.90 7.86
C THR A 241 -3.32 -4.15 8.32
N LYS A 242 -2.47 -3.74 7.36
CA LYS A 242 -1.21 -3.02 7.60
C LYS A 242 -0.15 -3.80 8.37
N SER A 243 -0.21 -5.13 8.40
CA SER A 243 0.89 -5.93 8.92
C SER A 243 2.12 -5.84 8.01
N THR A 244 3.31 -5.88 8.60
CA THR A 244 4.57 -5.92 7.84
C THR A 244 4.84 -7.33 7.34
N GLU A 245 5.32 -7.41 6.11
CA GLU A 245 5.68 -8.62 5.40
C GLU A 245 7.12 -9.04 5.68
N ARG A 246 7.31 -10.35 5.67
CA ARG A 246 8.61 -10.97 5.48
C ARG A 246 8.62 -11.64 4.11
N TRP A 247 9.60 -11.31 3.30
CA TRP A 247 9.84 -11.94 2.02
C TRP A 247 10.48 -13.31 2.24
N ILE A 248 9.96 -14.32 1.57
CA ILE A 248 10.37 -15.72 1.73
C ILE A 248 10.98 -16.30 0.45
N GLU A 249 10.82 -15.63 -0.69
CA GLU A 249 11.44 -15.97 -1.97
C GLU A 249 11.59 -14.74 -2.87
#